data_AF-E3BL63-F1
#
_entry.id   AF-E3BL63-F1
#
_cell.length_a   1.000
_cell.length_b   1.000
_cell.length_c   1.000
_cell.angle_alpha   90.00
_cell.angle_beta   90.00
_cell.angle_gamma   90.00
#
_symmetry.space_group_name_H-M   'P 1'
#
loop_
_entity.id
_entity.type
_entity.pdbx_description
1 polymer ?
#
loop_
_entity_poly.entity_id
_entity_poly.type
_entity_poly.pdbx_seq_one_letter_code
_entity_poly.pdbx_strand_id
1 'polypeptide(L)'
;MPLDKSDFYYPDDRSDAYTVIEINMMEGRKVETKKALIMALFTNIESSLGLSPVDIEITIKEQPPHCWGFRGMTGDDVKDLTYKVNV
;
A
#
# COMPACT_ATOMS: atom_id res chain seq x y z
N MET A 1 -4.62 14.18 8.78
CA MET A 1 -5.25 14.24 10.11
C MET A 1 -5.79 12.85 10.42
N PRO A 2 -5.72 12.36 11.67
CA PRO A 2 -6.45 11.14 12.03
C PRO A 2 -7.94 11.34 11.75
N LEU A 3 -8.63 10.26 11.39
CA LEU A 3 -10.08 10.27 11.23
C LEU A 3 -10.73 10.43 12.60
N ASP A 4 -11.86 11.14 12.65
CA ASP A 4 -12.71 11.12 13.83
C ASP A 4 -13.33 9.72 13.98
N LYS A 5 -13.60 9.30 15.22
CA LYS A 5 -14.23 8.01 15.50
C LYS A 5 -15.62 7.92 14.87
N SER A 6 -16.33 9.05 14.70
CA SER A 6 -17.62 9.09 14.00
C SER A 6 -17.52 8.81 12.51
N ASP A 7 -16.35 8.99 11.91
CA ASP A 7 -16.13 8.88 10.46
C ASP A 7 -15.43 7.57 10.08
N PHE A 8 -15.07 6.74 11.07
CA PHE A 8 -14.27 5.54 10.87
C PHE A 8 -14.92 4.31 11.50
N TYR A 9 -15.73 3.63 10.68
CA TYR A 9 -16.42 2.41 11.03
C TYR A 9 -15.59 1.19 10.65
N TYR A 10 -15.45 0.25 11.58
CA TYR A 10 -14.73 -1.00 11.38
C TYR A 10 -15.49 -2.17 12.02
N PRO A 11 -15.24 -3.42 11.57
CA PRO A 11 -15.88 -4.61 12.13
C PRO A 11 -15.67 -4.75 13.65
N ASP A 12 -16.63 -5.38 14.33
CA ASP A 12 -16.61 -5.56 15.80
C ASP A 12 -15.44 -6.43 16.31
N ASP A 13 -14.78 -7.18 15.42
CA ASP A 13 -13.62 -8.01 15.74
C ASP A 13 -12.28 -7.26 15.56
N ARG A 14 -12.31 -5.93 15.42
CA ARG A 14 -11.14 -5.05 15.34
C ARG A 14 -11.03 -4.15 16.57
N SER A 15 -9.82 -3.76 16.91
CA SER A 15 -9.58 -2.79 17.98
C SER A 15 -9.66 -1.35 17.48
N ASP A 16 -9.64 -0.39 18.41
CA ASP A 16 -9.52 1.05 18.12
C ASP A 16 -8.21 1.40 17.36
N ALA A 17 -7.28 0.46 17.22
CA ALA A 17 -6.05 0.62 16.45
C ALA A 17 -6.17 0.17 14.97
N TYR A 18 -7.38 -0.15 14.50
CA TYR A 18 -7.61 -0.57 13.12
C TYR A 18 -7.03 0.45 12.12
N THR A 19 -6.21 -0.05 11.19
CA THR A 19 -5.40 0.77 10.28
C THR A 19 -5.54 0.28 8.86
N VAL A 20 -6.02 1.17 7.97
CA VAL A 20 -6.12 0.90 6.54
C VAL A 20 -4.94 1.56 5.81
N ILE A 21 -4.26 0.77 4.97
CA ILE A 21 -3.13 1.21 4.16
C ILE A 21 -3.50 1.03 2.68
N GLU A 22 -3.59 2.13 1.95
CA GLU A 22 -3.74 2.12 0.50
C GLU A 22 -2.40 2.42 -0.18
N ILE A 23 -2.00 1.53 -1.09
CA ILE A 23 -0.76 1.66 -1.87
C ILE A 23 -1.15 1.82 -3.33
N ASN A 24 -0.98 3.03 -3.86
CA ASN A 24 -1.10 3.26 -5.30
C ASN A 24 0.29 3.05 -5.93
N MET A 25 0.36 2.30 -7.03
CA MET A 25 1.60 2.10 -7.77
C MET A 25 1.38 1.84 -9.26
N MET A 26 2.43 2.02 -10.07
CA MET A 26 2.38 1.59 -11.47
C MET A 26 2.30 0.06 -11.57
N GLU A 27 1.50 -0.42 -12.53
CA GLU A 27 1.42 -1.83 -12.92
C GLU A 27 2.79 -2.38 -13.37
N GLY A 28 2.97 -3.70 -13.24
CA GLY A 28 4.11 -4.44 -13.79
C GLY A 28 4.80 -5.39 -12.82
N ARG A 29 4.54 -5.26 -11.52
CA ARG A 29 5.08 -6.17 -10.50
C ARG A 29 4.41 -7.54 -10.56
N LYS A 30 5.19 -8.58 -10.31
CA LYS A 30 4.66 -9.94 -10.16
C LYS A 30 3.74 -10.04 -8.95
N VAL A 31 2.83 -11.01 -9.00
CA VAL A 31 1.89 -11.29 -7.90
C VAL A 31 2.64 -11.64 -6.63
N GLU A 32 3.73 -12.40 -6.74
CA GLU A 32 4.55 -12.83 -5.62
C GLU A 32 5.22 -11.64 -4.92
N THR A 33 5.72 -10.67 -5.70
CA THR A 33 6.30 -9.43 -5.18
C THR A 33 5.28 -8.62 -4.38
N LYS A 34 4.05 -8.51 -4.90
CA LYS A 34 2.95 -7.80 -4.21
C LYS A 34 2.55 -8.50 -2.91
N LYS A 35 2.44 -9.83 -2.91
CA LYS A 35 2.20 -10.62 -1.69
C LYS A 35 3.34 -10.46 -0.68
N ALA A 36 4.59 -10.45 -1.14
CA ALA A 36 5.75 -10.24 -0.27
C ALA A 36 5.74 -8.86 0.39
N LEU A 37 5.35 -7.80 -0.33
CA LEU A 37 5.16 -6.47 0.23
C LEU A 37 4.10 -6.47 1.35
N ILE A 38 2.92 -7.05 1.08
CA ILE A 38 1.82 -7.14 2.05
C ILE A 38 2.29 -7.87 3.33
N MET A 39 2.93 -9.03 3.17
CA MET A 39 3.43 -9.80 4.32
C MET A 39 4.54 -9.07 5.08
N ALA A 40 5.45 -8.39 4.37
CA ALA A 40 6.49 -7.60 5.01
C ALA A 40 5.91 -6.44 5.83
N LEU A 41 4.85 -5.80 5.36
CA LEU A 41 4.16 -4.74 6.11
C LEU A 41 3.53 -5.28 7.39
N PHE A 42 2.79 -6.41 7.33
CA PHE A 42 2.23 -7.05 8.52
C PHE A 42 3.33 -7.33 9.56
N THR A 43 4.39 -8.04 9.16
CA THR A 43 5.50 -8.40 10.07
C THR A 43 6.21 -7.18 10.65
N ASN A 44 6.49 -6.17 9.83
CA ASN A 44 7.23 -4.99 10.29
C ASN A 44 6.37 -4.12 11.22
N ILE A 45 5.09 -3.98 10.93
CA ILE A 45 4.18 -3.19 11.77
C ILE A 45 3.95 -3.89 13.11
N GLU A 46 3.71 -5.20 13.11
CA GLU A 46 3.56 -5.97 14.34
C GLU A 46 4.82 -5.89 15.21
N SER A 47 6.01 -6.11 14.61
CA SER A 47 7.27 -6.08 15.37
C SER A 47 7.68 -4.68 15.84
N SER A 48 7.38 -3.63 15.08
CA SER A 48 7.83 -2.27 15.40
C SER A 48 6.83 -1.48 16.24
N LEU A 49 5.53 -1.72 16.06
CA LEU A 49 4.44 -0.95 16.66
C LEU A 49 3.53 -1.79 17.58
N GLY A 50 3.65 -3.12 17.57
CA GLY A 50 2.80 -4.00 18.38
C GLY A 50 1.35 -4.11 17.89
N LEU A 51 1.05 -3.64 16.68
CA LEU A 51 -0.28 -3.75 16.11
C LEU A 51 -0.48 -5.16 15.54
N SER A 52 -1.54 -5.82 15.99
CA SER A 52 -1.86 -7.16 15.50
C SER A 52 -2.23 -7.11 14.00
N PRO A 53 -1.81 -8.08 13.18
CA PRO A 53 -2.20 -8.16 11.77
C PRO A 53 -3.70 -8.16 11.54
N VAL A 54 -4.50 -8.60 12.52
CA VAL A 54 -5.96 -8.55 12.46
C VAL A 54 -6.48 -7.12 12.33
N ASP A 55 -5.78 -6.14 12.93
CA ASP A 55 -6.14 -4.73 12.91
C ASP A 55 -5.58 -3.97 11.70
N ILE A 56 -4.95 -4.66 10.74
CA ILE A 56 -4.32 -4.01 9.58
C ILE A 56 -4.99 -4.49 8.30
N GLU A 57 -5.38 -3.55 7.45
CA GLU A 57 -5.90 -3.83 6.12
C GLU A 57 -5.03 -3.14 5.06
N ILE A 58 -4.62 -3.87 4.03
CA ILE A 58 -3.72 -3.37 2.98
C ILE A 58 -4.35 -3.61 1.62
N THR A 59 -4.52 -2.55 0.84
CA THR A 59 -4.96 -2.62 -0.55
C THR A 59 -3.90 -2.05 -1.49
N ILE A 60 -3.49 -2.83 -2.49
CA ILE A 60 -2.65 -2.36 -3.59
C ILE A 60 -3.55 -2.02 -4.78
N LYS A 61 -3.48 -0.77 -5.21
CA LYS A 61 -4.16 -0.26 -6.41
C LYS A 61 -3.11 -0.01 -7.47
N GLU A 62 -3.17 -0.74 -8.56
CA GLU A 62 -2.26 -0.56 -9.68
C GLU A 62 -2.91 0.31 -10.76
N GLN A 63 -2.11 1.14 -11.42
CA GLN A 63 -2.53 1.91 -12.59
C GLN A 63 -1.53 1.73 -13.73
N PRO A 64 -1.98 1.73 -14.99
CA PRO A 64 -1.09 1.71 -16.14
C PRO A 64 -0.10 2.90 -16.10
N PRO A 65 1.14 2.75 -16.58
CA PRO A 65 2.14 3.82 -16.51
C PRO A 65 1.72 5.13 -17.20
N HIS A 66 0.96 5.07 -18.30
CA HIS A 66 0.43 6.25 -18.99
C HIS A 66 -0.64 7.02 -18.19
N CYS A 67 -1.22 6.40 -17.16
CA CYS A 67 -2.13 7.06 -16.21
C CYS A 67 -1.39 7.68 -15.01
N TRP A 68 -0.05 7.54 -14.95
CA TRP A 68 0.75 7.99 -13.82
C TRP A 68 1.60 9.20 -14.20
N GLY A 69 1.28 10.38 -13.65
CA GLY A 69 2.03 11.61 -13.90
C GLY A 69 2.94 11.99 -12.73
N PHE A 70 4.23 12.21 -12.99
CA PHE A 70 5.17 12.72 -12.00
C PHE A 70 6.33 13.45 -12.67
N ARG A 71 6.93 14.43 -11.99
CA ARG A 71 8.09 15.20 -12.50
C ARG A 71 7.89 15.80 -13.91
N GLY A 72 6.64 16.09 -14.30
CA GLY A 72 6.30 16.66 -15.60
C GLY A 72 6.27 15.66 -16.77
N MET A 73 6.29 14.35 -16.50
CA MET A 73 6.18 13.29 -17.51
C MET A 73 5.21 12.18 -17.05
N THR A 74 4.79 11.32 -17.98
CA THR A 74 4.04 10.12 -17.66
C THR A 74 4.97 8.95 -17.33
N GLY A 75 4.45 7.92 -16.67
CA GLY A 75 5.23 6.77 -16.22
C GLY A 75 5.74 5.86 -17.32
N ASP A 76 5.22 5.97 -18.55
CA ASP A 76 5.76 5.34 -19.75
C ASP A 76 6.85 6.17 -20.45
N ASP A 77 6.92 7.48 -20.19
CA ASP A 77 7.94 8.38 -20.74
C ASP A 77 9.21 8.48 -19.87
N VAL A 78 9.15 7.98 -18.63
CA VAL A 78 10.26 8.04 -17.68
C VAL A 78 11.43 7.16 -18.12
N LYS A 79 12.64 7.74 -18.15
CA LYS A 79 13.88 7.05 -18.57
C LYS A 79 14.91 6.88 -17.46
N ASP A 80 14.71 7.56 -16.33
CA ASP A 80 15.68 7.68 -15.25
C ASP A 80 15.23 6.97 -13.95
N LEU A 81 14.30 6.02 -14.04
CA LEU A 81 13.94 5.19 -12.89
C LEU A 81 15.15 4.39 -12.39
N THR A 82 15.48 4.57 -11.11
CA THR A 82 16.57 3.84 -10.43
C THR A 82 16.15 2.43 -10.00
N TYR A 83 14.89 2.04 -10.22
CA TYR A 83 14.34 0.75 -9.84
C TYR A 83 13.57 0.11 -11.00
N LYS A 84 13.46 -1.22 -10.98
CA LYS A 84 12.73 -2.00 -11.98
C LYS A 84 11.25 -2.09 -11.63
N VAL A 85 10.38 -1.77 -12.59
CA VAL A 85 8.92 -1.91 -12.44
C VAL A 85 8.48 -3.37 -12.60
N ASN A 86 9.14 -4.13 -13.47
CA ASN A 86 8.83 -5.55 -13.70
C ASN A 86 9.74 -6.46 -12.89
N VAL A 87 9.33 -6.77 -11.65
CA VAL A 87 10.05 -7.70 -10.75
C VAL A 87 9.13 -8.72 -10.10
#